data_AF-A0A5E9FYB1-F1
#
_entry.id   AF-A0A5E9FYB1-F1
#
_cell.length_a   1.000
_cell.length_b   1.000
_cell.length_c   1.000
_cell.angle_alpha   90.00
_cell.angle_beta   90.00
_cell.angle_gamma   90.00
#
_symmetry.space_group_name_H-M   'P 1'
#
loop_
_entity.id
_entity.type
_entity.pdbx_description
1 polymer ?
#
loop_
_entity_poly.entity_id
_entity_poly.type
_entity_poly.pdbx_seq_one_letter_code
_entity_poly.pdbx_strand_id
1 'polypeptide(L)'
;MTISRGSHGSTRHKIEAQRMASLAVIPSFALAGFVMLSWLAALIYRGVADFSVANPFSVIWEPYDFMQSLPILFAAVSGLLCASVFPSRGPTVADLTSAFSGQFVAQWRTWFLVSVAIAAMLVFAKGEYLFEADSYLQFDRGGTIASVANILTPVSLVAAGLVAARKRILGIAITASLMVIIFGYGSRMLAVAPLLHLLGTHLAGAHVRVRVWISALAASIILLPIPLFSRTLPVHGLIAYWEGLWSNLSTIYLVTLPASLGNIGFTAPLAAHVSKSAPIPIEAFFASLDPRLSDGTSWDEWAPILRVHTYIPYSMMGEWANLGLPALFIAMLGWGLVSRACITLTALDRSALGRASMIAVVGLCALSALYSTQYNTRSVNRLITIMILITIMAFVRAAVARQFRYSTAGKVSNLRSSVSQLEHRPPSPVDSSSHSPTRQVSPPPLPPKG
;
A
#
# COMPACT_ATOMS: atom_id res chain seq x y z
N MET A 1 -19.51 -48.84 25.63
CA MET A 1 -19.74 -47.76 24.66
C MET A 1 -19.27 -46.46 25.31
N THR A 2 -17.99 -46.14 25.18
CA THR A 2 -17.32 -45.07 25.93
C THR A 2 -17.20 -43.87 25.01
N ILE A 3 -18.05 -42.86 25.22
CA ILE A 3 -18.04 -41.63 24.42
C ILE A 3 -16.80 -40.83 24.80
N SER A 4 -15.78 -40.88 23.95
CA SER A 4 -14.56 -40.08 24.03
C SER A 4 -14.91 -38.59 23.97
N ARG A 5 -15.04 -37.96 25.16
CA ARG A 5 -15.02 -36.51 25.34
C ARG A 5 -13.57 -36.03 25.29
N GLY A 6 -12.98 -35.98 24.10
CA GLY A 6 -11.55 -35.67 23.97
C GLY A 6 -11.16 -35.08 22.62
N SER A 7 -11.64 -33.88 22.26
CA SER A 7 -10.92 -33.05 21.26
C SER A 7 -11.33 -31.56 21.20
N HIS A 8 -12.43 -31.13 21.81
CA HIS A 8 -12.95 -29.76 21.61
C HIS A 8 -12.04 -28.63 22.12
N GLY A 9 -11.16 -28.87 23.11
CA GLY A 9 -10.20 -27.87 23.57
C GLY A 9 -9.09 -27.56 22.55
N SER A 10 -8.64 -28.55 21.78
CA SER A 10 -7.52 -28.39 20.83
C SER A 10 -7.91 -27.56 19.60
N THR A 11 -9.17 -27.68 19.14
CA THR A 11 -9.64 -26.99 17.94
C THR A 11 -9.83 -25.49 18.18
N ARG A 12 -10.27 -25.08 19.38
CA ARG A 12 -10.53 -23.67 19.71
C ARG A 12 -9.25 -22.83 19.76
N HIS A 13 -8.19 -23.34 20.40
CA HIS A 13 -6.88 -22.67 20.44
C HIS A 13 -6.24 -22.55 19.05
N LYS A 14 -6.39 -23.56 18.18
CA LYS A 14 -5.90 -23.47 16.79
C LYS A 14 -6.62 -22.39 15.99
N ILE A 15 -7.94 -22.24 16.17
CA ILE A 15 -8.73 -21.22 15.48
C ILE A 15 -8.36 -19.82 15.97
N GLU A 16 -8.14 -19.63 17.28
CA GLU A 16 -7.72 -18.33 17.85
C GLU A 16 -6.29 -17.94 17.43
N ALA A 17 -5.35 -18.89 17.43
CA ALA A 17 -4.00 -18.65 16.93
C ALA A 17 -3.98 -18.29 15.44
N GLN A 18 -4.79 -18.98 14.61
CA GLN A 18 -4.93 -18.63 13.19
C GLN A 18 -5.58 -17.26 12.97
N ARG A 19 -6.50 -16.83 13.84
CA ARG A 19 -7.11 -15.50 13.78
C ARG A 19 -6.09 -14.40 14.07
N MET A 20 -5.23 -14.57 15.07
CA MET A 20 -4.17 -13.59 15.39
C MET A 20 -3.09 -13.52 14.30
N ALA A 21 -2.89 -14.59 13.52
CA ALA A 21 -1.95 -14.64 12.42
C ALA A 21 -2.48 -14.06 11.08
N SER A 22 -3.66 -13.42 11.08
CA SER A 22 -4.27 -12.84 9.88
C SER A 22 -3.53 -11.59 9.43
N LEU A 23 -3.14 -11.54 8.16
CA LEU A 23 -2.54 -10.39 7.49
C LEU A 23 -3.43 -9.14 7.60
N ALA A 24 -4.74 -9.31 7.68
CA ALA A 24 -5.70 -8.22 7.79
C ALA A 24 -5.54 -7.40 9.08
N VAL A 25 -4.95 -7.97 10.14
CA VAL A 25 -4.75 -7.26 11.42
C VAL A 25 -3.49 -6.40 11.42
N ILE A 26 -2.52 -6.71 10.55
CA ILE A 26 -1.21 -6.05 10.52
C ILE A 26 -1.30 -4.54 10.34
N PRO A 27 -2.14 -3.97 9.44
CA PRO A 27 -2.24 -2.52 9.29
C PRO A 27 -2.61 -1.78 10.58
N SER A 28 -3.58 -2.30 11.34
CA SER A 28 -4.00 -1.69 12.61
C SER A 28 -2.88 -1.72 13.65
N PHE A 29 -2.18 -2.85 13.79
CA PHE A 29 -1.03 -2.94 14.70
C PHE A 29 0.15 -2.07 14.25
N ALA A 30 0.42 -2.03 12.94
CA ALA A 30 1.49 -1.22 12.37
C ALA A 30 1.23 0.27 12.61
N LEU A 31 -0.01 0.74 12.39
CA LEU A 31 -0.36 2.13 12.67
C LEU A 31 -0.34 2.42 14.17
N ALA A 32 -0.91 1.54 15.02
CA ALA A 32 -0.87 1.74 16.47
C ALA A 32 0.58 1.80 17.00
N GLY A 33 1.44 0.89 16.56
CA GLY A 33 2.86 0.88 16.88
C GLY A 33 3.59 2.11 16.34
N PHE A 34 3.25 2.57 15.13
CA PHE A 34 3.82 3.80 14.56
C PHE A 34 3.42 5.03 15.36
N VAL A 35 2.16 5.17 15.77
CA VAL A 35 1.71 6.31 16.60
C VAL A 35 2.40 6.27 17.97
N MET A 36 2.53 5.11 18.61
CA MET A 36 3.28 4.97 19.87
C MET A 36 4.77 5.31 19.69
N LEU A 37 5.41 4.81 18.64
CA LEU A 37 6.79 5.10 18.31
C LEU A 37 6.99 6.59 18.03
N SER A 38 6.06 7.21 17.32
CA SER A 38 6.06 8.64 17.04
C SER A 38 5.94 9.44 18.33
N TRP A 39 5.05 9.06 19.24
CA TRP A 39 4.93 9.70 20.54
C TRP A 39 6.22 9.59 21.37
N LEU A 40 6.87 8.42 21.39
CA LEU A 40 8.16 8.24 22.07
C LEU A 40 9.28 9.04 21.40
N ALA A 41 9.33 9.07 20.07
CA ALA A 41 10.30 9.87 19.32
C ALA A 41 10.11 11.37 19.60
N ALA A 42 8.88 11.85 19.79
CA ALA A 42 8.60 13.23 20.17
C ALA A 42 9.18 13.58 21.55
N LEU A 43 9.11 12.66 22.53
CA LEU A 43 9.71 12.85 23.85
C LEU A 43 11.23 13.00 23.77
N ILE A 44 11.87 12.10 23.02
CA ILE A 44 13.32 12.13 22.83
C ILE A 44 13.72 13.41 22.09
N TYR A 45 13.03 13.73 20.99
CA TYR A 45 13.33 14.89 20.17
C TYR A 45 13.23 16.20 20.94
N ARG A 46 12.21 16.36 21.81
CA ARG A 46 12.08 17.54 22.67
C ARG A 46 13.27 17.73 23.62
N GLY A 47 13.91 16.65 24.06
CA GLY A 47 15.09 16.72 24.94
C GLY A 47 16.38 17.13 24.24
N VAL A 48 16.43 17.06 22.90
CA VAL A 48 17.66 17.32 22.11
C VAL A 48 17.53 18.43 21.08
N ALA A 49 16.31 18.85 20.76
CA ALA A 49 16.04 19.87 19.76
C ALA A 49 16.08 21.27 20.37
N ASP A 50 16.74 22.20 19.67
CA ASP A 50 16.67 23.62 19.95
C ASP A 50 15.55 24.24 19.12
N PHE A 51 14.54 24.78 19.78
CA PHE A 51 13.37 25.38 19.14
C PHE A 51 13.60 26.89 19.06
N SER A 52 14.15 27.34 17.93
CA SER A 52 14.28 28.77 17.63
C SER A 52 13.05 29.30 16.88
N VAL A 53 12.73 30.57 17.10
CA VAL A 53 11.56 31.29 16.55
C VAL A 53 11.55 31.34 15.01
N ALA A 54 12.69 31.12 14.34
CA ALA A 54 12.79 31.11 12.89
C ALA A 54 12.31 29.80 12.22
N ASN A 55 12.04 28.75 13.01
CA ASN A 55 11.64 27.45 12.48
C ASN A 55 10.11 27.35 12.37
N PRO A 56 9.50 27.14 11.18
CA PRO A 56 8.04 27.06 11.04
C PRO A 56 7.41 25.89 11.83
N PHE A 57 8.20 24.88 12.20
CA PHE A 57 7.76 23.78 13.05
C PHE A 57 7.67 24.16 14.54
N SER A 58 8.27 25.28 14.97
CA SER A 58 8.31 25.69 16.38
C SER A 58 6.92 25.97 16.95
N VAL A 59 6.00 26.49 16.14
CA VAL A 59 4.58 26.72 16.48
C VAL A 59 3.89 25.46 17.00
N ILE A 60 4.35 24.28 16.58
CA ILE A 60 3.81 22.99 16.98
C ILE A 60 4.62 22.40 18.14
N TRP A 61 5.95 22.52 18.09
CA TRP A 61 6.84 21.90 19.07
C TRP A 61 6.97 22.66 20.38
N GLU A 62 7.02 23.99 20.37
CA GLU A 62 7.16 24.82 21.57
C GLU A 62 6.00 24.62 22.56
N PRO A 63 4.71 24.70 22.14
CA PRO A 63 3.59 24.50 23.05
C PRO A 63 3.27 23.01 23.29
N TYR A 64 4.02 22.08 22.69
CA TYR A 64 3.71 20.66 22.81
C TYR A 64 3.84 20.19 24.25
N ASP A 65 2.75 19.67 24.82
CA ASP A 65 2.73 18.99 26.10
C ASP A 65 2.45 17.51 25.90
N PHE A 66 3.38 16.68 26.36
CA PHE A 66 3.30 15.22 26.22
C PHE A 66 2.08 14.64 26.92
N MET A 67 1.72 15.16 28.11
CA MET A 67 0.56 14.67 28.88
C MET A 67 -0.73 14.96 28.14
N GLN A 68 -0.80 16.10 27.47
CA GLN A 68 -2.00 16.51 26.74
C GLN A 68 -2.21 15.71 25.44
N SER A 69 -1.17 15.06 24.91
CA SER A 69 -1.27 14.18 23.74
C SER A 69 -1.69 12.74 24.09
N LEU A 70 -1.56 12.32 25.35
CA LEU A 70 -1.91 10.96 25.79
C LEU A 70 -3.38 10.58 25.51
N PRO A 71 -4.40 11.43 25.73
CA PRO A 71 -5.78 11.07 25.41
C PRO A 71 -6.00 10.83 23.92
N ILE A 72 -5.32 11.57 23.06
CA ILE A 72 -5.37 11.43 21.60
C ILE A 72 -4.73 10.11 21.17
N LEU A 73 -3.53 9.82 21.70
CA LEU A 73 -2.84 8.54 21.49
C LEU A 73 -3.73 7.38 21.94
N PHE A 74 -4.31 7.46 23.15
CA PHE A 74 -5.14 6.41 23.71
C PHE A 74 -6.42 6.19 22.89
N ALA A 75 -7.11 7.25 22.46
CA ALA A 75 -8.29 7.16 21.62
C ALA A 75 -7.96 6.49 20.27
N ALA A 76 -6.87 6.92 19.61
CA ALA A 76 -6.46 6.38 18.33
C ALA A 76 -6.03 4.90 18.42
N VAL A 77 -5.14 4.58 19.36
CA VAL A 77 -4.65 3.21 19.57
C VAL A 77 -5.81 2.30 19.97
N SER A 78 -6.67 2.72 20.89
CA SER A 78 -7.82 1.92 21.31
C SER A 78 -8.75 1.62 20.13
N GLY A 79 -9.04 2.61 19.27
CA GLY A 79 -9.86 2.39 18.06
C GLY A 79 -9.25 1.33 17.12
N LEU A 80 -7.94 1.41 16.89
CA LEU A 80 -7.19 0.45 16.05
C LEU A 80 -7.16 -0.96 16.66
N LEU A 81 -6.92 -1.06 17.97
CA LEU A 81 -6.93 -2.33 18.70
C LEU A 81 -8.33 -2.96 18.74
N CYS A 82 -9.38 -2.15 18.92
CA CYS A 82 -10.75 -2.62 18.80
C CYS A 82 -11.01 -3.19 17.40
N ALA A 83 -10.59 -2.49 16.33
CA ALA A 83 -10.69 -3.00 14.96
C ALA A 83 -9.97 -4.34 14.78
N SER A 84 -8.85 -4.57 15.49
CA SER A 84 -8.07 -5.80 15.43
C SER A 84 -8.80 -7.02 16.01
N VAL A 85 -9.62 -6.83 17.04
CA VAL A 85 -10.37 -7.88 17.74
C VAL A 85 -11.59 -8.36 16.95
N PHE A 86 -12.14 -7.54 16.06
CA PHE A 86 -13.29 -7.94 15.24
C PHE A 86 -12.99 -9.22 14.43
N PRO A 87 -13.82 -10.26 14.51
CA PRO A 87 -13.51 -11.55 13.91
C PRO A 87 -13.38 -11.44 12.38
N SER A 88 -12.20 -11.80 11.84
CA SER A 88 -11.99 -11.94 10.40
C SER A 88 -11.34 -13.29 10.08
N ARG A 89 -11.76 -13.90 8.97
CA ARG A 89 -11.09 -15.06 8.36
C ARG A 89 -10.20 -14.58 7.22
N GLY A 90 -9.29 -13.66 7.54
CA GLY A 90 -8.39 -13.05 6.57
C GLY A 90 -7.29 -14.00 6.09
N PRO A 91 -6.59 -13.65 5.00
CA PRO A 91 -5.42 -14.39 4.54
C PRO A 91 -4.31 -14.37 5.59
N THR A 92 -3.51 -15.42 5.65
CA THR A 92 -2.30 -15.49 6.49
C THR A 92 -1.10 -14.91 5.74
N VAL A 93 -0.01 -14.60 6.47
CA VAL A 93 1.27 -14.22 5.84
C VAL A 93 1.80 -15.34 4.94
N ALA A 94 1.53 -16.60 5.27
CA ALA A 94 1.91 -17.75 4.44
C ALA A 94 1.13 -17.79 3.10
N ASP A 95 -0.13 -17.34 3.10
CA ASP A 95 -0.91 -17.21 1.86
C ASP A 95 -0.31 -16.12 0.95
N LEU A 96 0.23 -15.05 1.55
CA LEU A 96 0.94 -14.00 0.82
C LEU A 96 2.28 -14.51 0.26
N THR A 97 3.04 -15.32 1.01
CA THR A 97 4.34 -15.83 0.53
C THR A 97 4.19 -16.90 -0.56
N SER A 98 3.22 -17.81 -0.42
CA SER A 98 2.91 -18.80 -1.45
C SER A 98 2.35 -18.17 -2.74
N ALA A 99 1.71 -17.01 -2.61
CA ALA A 99 1.27 -16.18 -3.71
C ALA A 99 2.41 -15.65 -4.60
N PHE A 100 3.64 -15.52 -4.08
CA PHE A 100 4.82 -15.02 -4.78
C PHE A 100 5.55 -16.06 -5.65
N SER A 101 4.89 -17.17 -6.01
CA SER A 101 5.43 -18.15 -6.94
C SER A 101 5.71 -17.56 -8.33
N GLY A 102 6.55 -18.25 -9.13
CA GLY A 102 7.22 -17.77 -10.35
C GLY A 102 6.38 -17.11 -11.46
N GLN A 103 5.06 -16.99 -11.31
CA GLN A 103 4.19 -16.22 -12.19
C GLN A 103 4.58 -14.74 -12.27
N PHE A 104 4.97 -14.10 -11.15
CA PHE A 104 5.41 -12.70 -11.18
C PHE A 104 6.73 -12.52 -11.94
N VAL A 105 7.67 -13.46 -11.77
CA VAL A 105 8.95 -13.49 -12.50
C VAL A 105 8.73 -13.63 -14.01
N ALA A 106 7.74 -14.44 -14.42
CA ALA A 106 7.41 -14.61 -15.83
C ALA A 106 6.91 -13.32 -16.49
N GLN A 107 6.31 -12.40 -15.72
CA GLN A 107 5.74 -11.13 -16.20
C GLN A 107 6.69 -9.92 -16.07
N TRP A 108 8.00 -10.13 -15.96
CA TRP A 108 8.97 -9.04 -15.76
C TRP A 108 8.87 -7.92 -16.82
N ARG A 109 8.47 -8.23 -18.07
CA ARG A 109 8.28 -7.23 -19.13
C ARG A 109 7.16 -6.24 -18.79
N THR A 110 6.07 -6.73 -18.21
CA THR A 110 4.95 -5.87 -17.78
C THR A 110 5.41 -4.95 -16.65
N TRP A 111 6.13 -5.48 -15.66
CA TRP A 111 6.65 -4.69 -14.55
C TRP A 111 7.70 -3.67 -14.99
N PHE A 112 8.50 -4.01 -15.99
CA PHE A 112 9.41 -3.07 -16.66
C PHE A 112 8.63 -1.90 -17.28
N LEU A 113 7.61 -2.19 -18.09
CA LEU A 113 6.79 -1.15 -18.72
C LEU A 113 6.06 -0.29 -17.69
N VAL A 114 5.52 -0.89 -16.62
CA VAL A 114 4.88 -0.15 -15.51
C VAL A 114 5.88 0.79 -14.85
N SER A 115 7.08 0.31 -14.53
CA SER A 115 8.08 1.14 -13.86
C SER A 115 8.56 2.30 -14.75
N VAL A 116 8.83 2.03 -16.02
CA VAL A 116 9.22 3.05 -17.01
C VAL A 116 8.10 4.05 -17.27
N ALA A 117 6.84 3.61 -17.38
CA ALA A 117 5.71 4.50 -17.58
C ALA A 117 5.52 5.47 -16.39
N ILE A 118 5.65 4.96 -15.16
CA ILE A 118 5.58 5.82 -13.96
C ILE A 118 6.78 6.77 -13.89
N ALA A 119 7.99 6.31 -14.24
CA ALA A 119 9.17 7.17 -14.30
C ALA A 119 9.00 8.30 -15.34
N ALA A 120 8.50 7.96 -16.53
CA ALA A 120 8.20 8.93 -17.59
C ALA A 120 7.12 9.91 -17.13
N MET A 121 6.09 9.44 -16.42
CA MET A 121 5.06 10.30 -15.87
C MET A 121 5.60 11.26 -14.78
N LEU A 122 6.54 10.83 -13.95
CA LEU A 122 7.24 11.72 -13.00
C LEU A 122 8.04 12.79 -13.75
N VAL A 123 8.86 12.40 -14.72
CA VAL A 123 9.62 13.36 -15.55
C VAL A 123 8.68 14.34 -16.25
N PHE A 124 7.61 13.84 -16.85
CA PHE A 124 6.60 14.65 -17.53
C PHE A 124 5.87 15.60 -16.57
N ALA A 125 5.49 15.13 -15.38
CA ALA A 125 4.79 15.96 -14.38
C ALA A 125 5.66 17.12 -13.88
N LYS A 126 6.95 16.85 -13.67
CA LYS A 126 7.90 17.85 -13.18
C LYS A 126 8.37 18.80 -14.29
N GLY A 127 8.57 18.30 -15.51
CA GLY A 127 9.04 19.09 -16.65
C GLY A 127 10.45 19.66 -16.40
N GLU A 128 10.65 20.91 -16.78
CA GLU A 128 11.92 21.64 -16.59
C GLU A 128 12.30 21.80 -15.10
N TYR A 129 11.30 21.87 -14.22
CA TYR A 129 11.48 21.97 -12.77
C TYR A 129 12.16 20.76 -12.13
N LEU A 130 12.41 19.70 -12.89
CA LEU A 130 13.21 18.57 -12.43
C LEU A 130 14.67 18.98 -12.23
N PHE A 131 15.17 19.91 -13.04
CA PHE A 131 16.55 20.39 -13.00
C PHE A 131 16.71 21.57 -12.06
N GLU A 132 15.83 22.56 -12.18
CA GLU A 132 15.88 23.80 -11.39
C GLU A 132 14.47 24.39 -11.21
N ALA A 133 14.15 24.83 -10.01
CA ALA A 133 12.85 25.38 -9.65
C ALA A 133 12.98 26.40 -8.51
N ASP A 134 12.25 27.51 -8.61
CA ASP A 134 12.28 28.59 -7.63
C ASP A 134 11.53 28.23 -6.34
N SER A 135 10.70 27.19 -6.38
CA SER A 135 9.87 26.80 -5.23
C SER A 135 9.75 25.30 -5.03
N TYR A 136 9.63 24.91 -3.76
CA TYR A 136 9.43 23.52 -3.39
C TYR A 136 8.08 23.03 -3.93
N LEU A 137 8.08 21.86 -4.59
CA LEU A 137 6.89 21.26 -5.23
C LEU A 137 6.29 22.07 -6.39
N GLN A 138 7.11 22.84 -7.11
CA GLN A 138 6.74 23.40 -8.41
C GLN A 138 6.63 22.30 -9.47
N PHE A 139 5.59 22.32 -10.31
CA PHE A 139 5.35 21.34 -11.36
C PHE A 139 4.95 22.06 -12.67
N ASP A 140 5.45 21.58 -13.81
CA ASP A 140 5.09 22.08 -15.14
C ASP A 140 3.65 21.67 -15.50
N ARG A 141 3.23 20.52 -15.00
CA ARG A 141 1.88 19.98 -15.23
C ARG A 141 0.97 20.18 -14.04
N GLY A 142 -0.33 20.20 -14.31
CA GLY A 142 -1.37 20.38 -13.30
C GLY A 142 -1.24 19.43 -12.10
N GLY A 143 -1.66 19.91 -10.93
CA GLY A 143 -1.47 19.25 -9.63
C GLY A 143 -2.00 17.82 -9.59
N THR A 144 -3.04 17.52 -10.37
CA THR A 144 -3.59 16.16 -10.51
C THR A 144 -2.56 15.15 -11.05
N ILE A 145 -1.84 15.49 -12.13
CA ILE A 145 -0.86 14.57 -12.74
C ILE A 145 0.32 14.35 -11.78
N ALA A 146 0.83 15.43 -11.19
CA ALA A 146 1.89 15.36 -10.20
C ALA A 146 1.48 14.51 -8.97
N SER A 147 0.23 14.65 -8.52
CA SER A 147 -0.30 13.86 -7.41
C SER A 147 -0.38 12.38 -7.74
N VAL A 148 -0.93 12.02 -8.92
CA VAL A 148 -0.99 10.63 -9.38
C VAL A 148 0.41 10.04 -9.53
N ALA A 149 1.34 10.80 -10.11
CA ALA A 149 2.73 10.37 -10.26
C ALA A 149 3.39 10.07 -8.92
N ASN A 150 3.26 10.97 -7.95
CA ASN A 150 3.80 10.78 -6.61
C ASN A 150 3.19 9.58 -5.87
N ILE A 151 1.89 9.34 -6.02
CA ILE A 151 1.20 8.17 -5.43
C ILE A 151 1.72 6.86 -6.06
N LEU A 152 2.06 6.86 -7.36
CA LEU A 152 2.54 5.68 -8.06
C LEU A 152 4.05 5.43 -7.90
N THR A 153 4.83 6.39 -7.40
CA THR A 153 6.29 6.24 -7.20
C THR A 153 6.68 4.96 -6.42
N PRO A 154 6.04 4.62 -5.28
CA PRO A 154 6.37 3.38 -4.56
C PRO A 154 6.12 2.12 -5.40
N VAL A 155 5.07 2.13 -6.22
CA VAL A 155 4.73 1.02 -7.13
C VAL A 155 5.84 0.83 -8.16
N SER A 156 6.39 1.93 -8.70
CA SER A 156 7.49 1.87 -9.67
C SER A 156 8.77 1.25 -9.06
N LEU A 157 9.10 1.59 -7.82
CA LEU A 157 10.27 1.03 -7.11
C LEU A 157 10.10 -0.47 -6.82
N VAL A 158 8.91 -0.89 -6.40
CA VAL A 158 8.58 -2.31 -6.23
C VAL A 158 8.63 -3.05 -7.58
N ALA A 159 8.09 -2.45 -8.64
CA ALA A 159 8.14 -3.01 -9.99
C ALA A 159 9.58 -3.16 -10.50
N ALA A 160 10.46 -2.19 -10.23
CA ALA A 160 11.88 -2.30 -10.55
C ALA A 160 12.57 -3.46 -9.80
N GLY A 161 12.19 -3.69 -8.54
CA GLY A 161 12.61 -4.86 -7.76
C GLY A 161 12.12 -6.19 -8.35
N LEU A 162 10.85 -6.26 -8.78
CA LEU A 162 10.29 -7.43 -9.49
C LEU A 162 11.08 -7.74 -10.77
N VAL A 163 11.48 -6.71 -11.53
CA VAL A 163 12.35 -6.85 -12.71
C VAL A 163 13.73 -7.38 -12.31
N ALA A 164 14.30 -6.89 -11.22
CA ALA A 164 15.63 -7.27 -10.75
C ALA A 164 15.74 -8.77 -10.43
N ALA A 165 14.65 -9.42 -10.00
CA ALA A 165 14.63 -10.85 -9.75
C ALA A 165 14.92 -11.71 -11.00
N ARG A 166 14.60 -11.22 -12.21
CA ARG A 166 14.92 -11.89 -13.48
C ARG A 166 16.09 -11.26 -14.23
N LYS A 167 16.17 -9.93 -14.21
CA LYS A 167 17.15 -9.11 -14.93
C LYS A 167 17.78 -8.11 -13.95
N ARG A 168 18.70 -8.62 -13.12
CA ARG A 168 19.31 -7.87 -12.00
C ARG A 168 19.84 -6.49 -12.40
N ILE A 169 20.69 -6.43 -13.42
CA ILE A 169 21.30 -5.16 -13.87
C ILE A 169 20.22 -4.16 -14.32
N LEU A 170 19.22 -4.62 -15.08
CA LEU A 170 18.15 -3.77 -15.57
C LEU A 170 17.29 -3.20 -14.41
N GLY A 171 16.88 -4.04 -13.46
CA GLY A 171 16.11 -3.58 -12.30
C GLY A 171 16.88 -2.60 -11.41
N ILE A 172 18.19 -2.81 -11.24
CA ILE A 172 19.09 -1.88 -10.56
C ILE A 172 19.19 -0.55 -11.32
N ALA A 173 19.38 -0.58 -12.64
CA ALA A 173 19.49 0.61 -13.47
C ALA A 173 18.22 1.47 -13.42
N ILE A 174 17.03 0.84 -13.46
CA ILE A 174 15.75 1.52 -13.31
C ILE A 174 15.62 2.14 -11.93
N THR A 175 15.99 1.41 -10.88
CA THR A 175 15.94 1.92 -9.49
C THR A 175 16.87 3.11 -9.31
N ALA A 176 18.09 3.05 -9.85
CA ALA A 176 19.03 4.17 -9.82
C ALA A 176 18.47 5.38 -10.56
N SER A 177 17.88 5.18 -11.75
CA SER A 177 17.23 6.24 -12.52
C SER A 177 16.06 6.88 -11.75
N LEU A 178 15.22 6.07 -11.11
CA LEU A 178 14.14 6.55 -10.25
C LEU A 178 14.68 7.31 -9.04
N MET A 179 15.76 6.85 -8.41
CA MET A 179 16.38 7.57 -7.29
C MET A 179 16.89 8.94 -7.71
N VAL A 180 17.46 9.09 -8.92
CA VAL A 180 17.82 10.41 -9.46
C VAL A 180 16.58 11.29 -9.62
N ILE A 181 15.52 10.79 -10.25
CA ILE A 181 14.27 11.56 -10.41
C ILE A 181 13.69 11.98 -9.05
N ILE A 182 13.61 11.04 -8.10
CA ILE A 182 13.09 11.26 -6.74
C ILE A 182 13.98 12.24 -5.95
N PHE A 183 15.30 12.21 -6.18
CA PHE A 183 16.24 13.19 -5.63
C PHE A 183 15.90 14.58 -6.15
N GLY A 184 15.70 14.77 -7.46
CA GLY A 184 15.26 16.05 -8.04
C GLY A 184 13.91 16.56 -7.52
N TYR A 185 13.06 15.65 -7.00
CA TYR A 185 11.81 16.01 -6.32
C TYR A 185 12.00 16.45 -4.86
N GLY A 186 13.15 16.20 -4.23
CA GLY A 186 13.34 16.41 -2.79
C GLY A 186 12.40 15.52 -1.96
N SER A 187 12.12 14.31 -2.45
CA SER A 187 11.14 13.41 -1.85
C SER A 187 11.78 12.44 -0.86
N ARG A 188 11.13 12.24 0.30
CA ARG A 188 11.52 11.23 1.30
C ARG A 188 11.48 9.80 0.74
N MET A 189 10.81 9.58 -0.39
CA MET A 189 10.85 8.28 -1.09
C MET A 189 12.28 7.87 -1.50
N LEU A 190 13.22 8.81 -1.58
CA LEU A 190 14.63 8.50 -1.85
C LEU A 190 15.19 7.55 -0.78
N ALA A 191 14.88 7.82 0.48
CA ALA A 191 15.29 6.98 1.61
C ALA A 191 14.62 5.61 1.58
N VAL A 192 13.37 5.54 1.13
CA VAL A 192 12.58 4.30 1.15
C VAL A 192 12.86 3.42 -0.09
N ALA A 193 13.49 3.98 -1.13
CA ALA A 193 13.74 3.30 -2.40
C ALA A 193 14.49 1.96 -2.28
N PRO A 194 15.59 1.83 -1.51
CA PRO A 194 16.28 0.55 -1.35
C PRO A 194 15.38 -0.55 -0.75
N LEU A 195 14.56 -0.19 0.24
CA LEU A 195 13.63 -1.12 0.89
C LEU A 195 12.52 -1.56 -0.06
N LEU A 196 11.94 -0.66 -0.85
CA LEU A 196 10.91 -0.99 -1.83
C LEU A 196 11.44 -1.84 -2.98
N HIS A 197 12.67 -1.58 -3.42
CA HIS A 197 13.35 -2.42 -4.41
C HIS A 197 13.57 -3.85 -3.88
N LEU A 198 14.06 -3.98 -2.64
CA LEU A 198 14.23 -5.29 -2.01
C LEU A 198 12.90 -6.00 -1.77
N LEU A 199 11.88 -5.25 -1.36
CA LEU A 199 10.53 -5.77 -1.24
C LEU A 199 10.09 -6.36 -2.57
N GLY A 200 10.13 -5.60 -3.66
CA GLY A 200 9.80 -6.10 -5.00
C GLY A 200 10.60 -7.34 -5.40
N THR A 201 11.90 -7.36 -5.12
CA THR A 201 12.76 -8.53 -5.38
C THR A 201 12.29 -9.75 -4.58
N HIS A 202 11.92 -9.57 -3.31
CA HIS A 202 11.39 -10.61 -2.45
C HIS A 202 10.01 -11.10 -2.90
N LEU A 203 9.12 -10.18 -3.31
CA LEU A 203 7.80 -10.50 -3.87
C LEU A 203 7.89 -11.25 -5.21
N ALA A 204 9.01 -11.18 -5.92
CA ALA A 204 9.26 -12.04 -7.09
C ALA A 204 9.72 -13.47 -6.70
N GLY A 205 9.71 -13.83 -5.42
CA GLY A 205 10.12 -15.14 -4.93
C GLY A 205 11.64 -15.29 -4.76
N ALA A 206 12.42 -14.21 -4.89
CA ALA A 206 13.84 -14.26 -4.59
C ALA A 206 14.07 -14.33 -3.07
N HIS A 207 14.96 -15.23 -2.64
CA HIS A 207 15.40 -15.28 -1.25
C HIS A 207 16.37 -14.15 -0.95
N VAL A 208 15.89 -13.11 -0.27
CA VAL A 208 16.70 -11.98 0.20
C VAL A 208 17.23 -12.30 1.60
N ARG A 209 18.56 -12.34 1.75
CA ARG A 209 19.21 -12.61 3.05
C ARG A 209 18.94 -11.46 4.02
N VAL A 210 18.77 -11.76 5.32
CA VAL A 210 18.53 -10.76 6.38
C VAL A 210 19.59 -9.64 6.39
N ARG A 211 20.87 -9.98 6.13
CA ARG A 211 21.95 -8.97 6.04
C ARG A 211 21.69 -7.90 4.98
N VAL A 212 21.03 -8.27 3.87
CA VAL A 212 20.69 -7.36 2.77
C VAL A 212 19.55 -6.43 3.18
N TRP A 213 18.58 -6.93 3.96
CA TRP A 213 17.55 -6.09 4.58
C TRP A 213 18.15 -5.08 5.56
N ILE A 214 19.09 -5.53 6.40
CA ILE A 214 19.81 -4.65 7.33
C ILE A 214 20.60 -3.59 6.55
N SER A 215 21.29 -3.95 5.47
CA SER A 215 22.03 -2.97 4.66
C SER A 215 21.10 -1.97 3.96
N ALA A 216 19.93 -2.40 3.47
CA ALA A 216 18.96 -1.48 2.89
C ALA A 216 18.33 -0.56 3.94
N LEU A 217 18.09 -1.05 5.15
CA LEU A 217 17.64 -0.22 6.27
C LEU A 217 18.70 0.83 6.63
N ALA A 218 19.96 0.42 6.74
CA ALA A 218 21.08 1.33 6.97
C ALA A 218 21.19 2.39 5.85
N ALA A 219 21.10 1.95 4.58
CA ALA A 219 21.07 2.87 3.44
C ALA A 219 19.88 3.84 3.50
N SER A 220 18.70 3.37 3.95
CA SER A 220 17.52 4.21 4.11
C SER A 220 17.74 5.30 5.17
N ILE A 221 18.38 4.96 6.29
CA ILE A 221 18.72 5.91 7.35
C ILE A 221 19.73 6.95 6.85
N ILE A 222 20.74 6.52 6.08
CA ILE A 222 21.75 7.41 5.49
C ILE A 222 21.13 8.32 4.43
N LEU A 223 20.19 7.81 3.62
CA LEU A 223 19.58 8.59 2.56
C LEU A 223 18.53 9.58 3.05
N LEU A 224 17.94 9.40 4.25
CA LEU A 224 16.85 10.24 4.76
C LEU A 224 17.23 11.72 5.03
N PRO A 225 18.40 12.04 5.60
CA PRO A 225 18.88 13.42 5.73
C PRO A 225 18.89 14.22 4.43
N ILE A 226 19.22 13.57 3.31
CA ILE A 226 19.41 14.24 2.00
C ILE A 226 18.14 14.98 1.55
N PRO A 227 16.98 14.34 1.33
CA PRO A 227 15.77 15.04 0.91
C PRO A 227 15.21 15.97 1.97
N LEU A 228 15.57 15.81 3.26
CA LEU A 228 15.17 16.74 4.31
C LEU A 228 15.96 18.05 4.20
N PHE A 229 17.28 17.97 4.00
CA PHE A 229 18.12 19.14 3.74
C PHE A 229 17.77 19.81 2.41
N SER A 230 17.56 19.05 1.34
CA SER A 230 17.21 19.61 0.02
C SER A 230 15.95 20.49 0.07
N ARG A 231 15.02 20.26 1.01
CA ARG A 231 13.80 21.07 1.18
C ARG A 231 14.04 22.43 1.83
N THR A 232 15.17 22.63 2.50
CA THR A 232 15.51 23.90 3.15
C THR A 232 16.30 24.82 2.24
N LEU A 233 16.68 24.36 1.04
CA LEU A 233 17.37 25.18 0.06
C LEU A 233 16.40 26.20 -0.56
N PRO A 234 16.90 27.39 -0.94
CA PRO A 234 16.07 28.43 -1.56
C PRO A 234 15.69 28.09 -3.01
N VAL A 235 16.50 27.28 -3.68
CA VAL A 235 16.28 26.79 -5.04
C VAL A 235 16.24 25.26 -5.01
N HIS A 236 15.40 24.68 -5.85
CA HIS A 236 15.10 23.26 -5.87
C HIS A 236 15.40 22.62 -7.22
N GLY A 237 15.48 21.29 -7.26
CA GLY A 237 15.77 20.52 -8.48
C GLY A 237 17.12 19.82 -8.43
N LEU A 238 17.39 18.98 -9.43
CA LEU A 238 18.59 18.14 -9.48
C LEU A 238 19.89 18.92 -9.32
N ILE A 239 20.02 20.07 -9.98
CA ILE A 239 21.26 20.86 -10.01
C ILE A 239 21.50 21.47 -8.63
N ALA A 240 20.53 22.25 -8.14
CA ALA A 240 20.61 22.92 -6.84
C ALA A 240 20.81 21.90 -5.69
N TYR A 241 20.15 20.75 -5.75
CA TYR A 241 20.32 19.72 -4.73
C TYR A 241 21.68 19.04 -4.78
N TRP A 242 22.24 18.81 -5.97
CA TRP A 242 23.58 18.24 -6.13
C TRP A 242 24.65 19.18 -5.58
N GLU A 243 24.58 20.46 -5.91
CA GLU A 243 25.48 21.49 -5.41
C GLU A 243 25.36 21.64 -3.89
N GLY A 244 24.13 21.76 -3.38
CA GLY A 244 23.86 21.85 -1.95
C GLY A 244 24.37 20.64 -1.16
N LEU A 245 24.22 19.43 -1.70
CA LEU A 245 24.70 18.19 -1.09
C LEU A 245 26.22 18.18 -0.93
N TRP A 246 26.96 18.55 -1.98
CA TRP A 246 28.42 18.53 -1.91
C TRP A 246 29.02 19.64 -1.07
N SER A 247 28.41 20.82 -1.07
CA SER A 247 28.88 21.93 -0.25
C SER A 247 28.60 21.74 1.25
N ASN A 248 27.63 20.88 1.63
CA ASN A 248 27.14 20.79 3.01
C ASN A 248 27.11 19.36 3.59
N LEU A 249 27.91 18.44 3.05
CA LEU A 249 27.85 17.02 3.42
C LEU A 249 27.95 16.78 4.94
N SER A 250 28.85 17.48 5.64
CA SER A 250 29.01 17.36 7.10
C SER A 250 27.78 17.87 7.86
N THR A 251 27.28 19.05 7.50
CA THR A 251 26.10 19.67 8.11
C THR A 251 24.85 18.81 7.94
N ILE A 252 24.67 18.19 6.77
CA ILE A 252 23.53 17.31 6.47
C ILE A 252 23.43 16.20 7.51
N TYR A 253 24.52 15.47 7.79
CA TYR A 253 24.46 14.34 8.70
C TYR A 253 24.50 14.73 10.18
N LEU A 254 25.22 15.80 10.54
CA LEU A 254 25.31 16.24 11.94
C LEU A 254 24.01 16.91 12.42
N VAL A 255 23.35 17.70 11.58
CA VAL A 255 22.16 18.49 11.97
C VAL A 255 20.86 17.77 11.61
N THR A 256 20.80 17.09 10.47
CA THR A 256 19.53 16.55 9.95
C THR A 256 19.18 15.18 10.52
N LEU A 257 20.14 14.45 11.09
CA LEU A 257 19.86 13.16 11.71
C LEU A 257 18.99 13.32 12.99
N PRO A 258 19.30 14.23 13.94
CA PRO A 258 18.35 14.60 14.99
C PRO A 258 17.01 15.13 14.45
N ALA A 259 17.04 15.95 13.39
CA ALA A 259 15.80 16.44 12.76
C ALA A 259 14.95 15.32 12.14
N SER A 260 15.56 14.18 11.78
CA SER A 260 14.83 12.99 11.30
C SER A 260 14.01 12.35 12.42
N LEU A 261 14.50 12.37 13.68
CA LEU A 261 13.69 11.98 14.84
C LEU A 261 12.50 12.93 15.00
N GLY A 262 12.70 14.23 14.77
CA GLY A 262 11.61 15.20 14.73
C GLY A 262 10.54 14.81 13.70
N ASN A 263 10.94 14.41 12.49
CA ASN A 263 10.00 13.97 11.45
C ASN A 263 9.21 12.70 11.81
N ILE A 264 9.85 11.73 12.49
CA ILE A 264 9.15 10.54 13.00
C ILE A 264 8.25 10.92 14.16
N GLY A 265 8.72 11.79 15.06
CA GLY A 265 8.02 12.22 16.26
C GLY A 265 6.88 13.21 16.01
N PHE A 266 6.81 13.78 14.82
CA PHE A 266 5.93 14.91 14.52
C PHE A 266 4.43 14.60 14.60
N THR A 267 4.02 13.34 14.52
CA THR A 267 2.59 12.94 14.52
C THR A 267 1.87 13.41 15.78
N ALA A 268 2.42 13.11 16.96
CA ALA A 268 1.75 13.38 18.23
C ALA A 268 1.65 14.89 18.52
N PRO A 269 2.71 15.70 18.36
CA PRO A 269 2.63 17.15 18.44
C PRO A 269 1.64 17.76 17.45
N LEU A 270 1.67 17.36 16.18
CA LEU A 270 0.76 17.89 15.18
C LEU A 270 -0.70 17.57 15.51
N ALA A 271 -1.01 16.31 15.86
CA ALA A 271 -2.38 15.93 16.23
C ALA A 271 -2.86 16.69 17.48
N ALA A 272 -2.00 16.87 18.48
CA ALA A 272 -2.32 17.59 19.71
C ALA A 272 -2.45 19.11 19.53
N HIS A 273 -1.70 19.69 18.59
CA HIS A 273 -1.85 21.09 18.19
C HIS A 273 -3.21 21.28 17.51
N VAL A 274 -3.49 20.52 16.45
CA VAL A 274 -4.72 20.63 15.66
C VAL A 274 -5.97 20.36 16.51
N SER A 275 -5.92 19.41 17.45
CA SER A 275 -7.06 19.13 18.32
C SER A 275 -7.47 20.30 19.23
N LYS A 276 -6.57 21.28 19.44
CA LYS A 276 -6.79 22.46 20.30
C LYS A 276 -6.86 23.77 19.53
N SER A 277 -6.52 23.74 18.24
CA SER A 277 -6.74 24.88 17.34
C SER A 277 -8.22 25.25 17.31
N ALA A 278 -8.53 26.41 16.71
CA ALA A 278 -9.91 26.85 16.52
C ALA A 278 -10.79 25.71 15.96
N PRO A 279 -12.04 25.57 16.44
CA PRO A 279 -12.94 24.52 15.95
C PRO A 279 -13.03 24.56 14.43
N ILE A 280 -12.79 23.40 13.80
CA ILE A 280 -12.88 23.26 12.36
C ILE A 280 -14.35 23.45 11.95
N PRO A 281 -14.69 24.40 11.05
CA PRO A 281 -16.04 24.55 10.52
C PRO A 281 -16.53 23.23 9.93
N ILE A 282 -17.79 22.87 10.18
CA ILE A 282 -18.32 21.56 9.78
C ILE A 282 -18.28 21.38 8.25
N GLU A 283 -18.46 22.46 7.49
CA GLU A 283 -18.36 22.49 6.04
C GLU A 283 -16.93 22.18 5.57
N ALA A 284 -15.92 22.73 6.25
CA ALA A 284 -14.51 22.45 5.99
C ALA A 284 -14.19 20.99 6.28
N PHE A 285 -14.71 20.44 7.38
CA PHE A 285 -14.54 19.04 7.73
C PHE A 285 -15.17 18.11 6.68
N PHE A 286 -16.39 18.39 6.21
CA PHE A 286 -17.02 17.62 5.14
C PHE A 286 -16.27 17.75 3.80
N ALA A 287 -15.71 18.92 3.48
CA ALA A 287 -14.83 19.07 2.32
C ALA A 287 -13.56 18.21 2.46
N SER A 288 -13.05 18.06 3.68
CA SER A 288 -11.97 17.13 4.03
C SER A 288 -12.37 15.65 3.87
N LEU A 289 -13.65 15.31 3.93
CA LEU A 289 -14.11 13.93 3.70
C LEU A 289 -14.20 13.55 2.22
N ASP A 290 -14.24 14.52 1.31
CA ASP A 290 -14.46 14.32 -0.12
C ASP A 290 -13.22 13.73 -0.85
N PRO A 291 -13.30 12.47 -1.35
CA PRO A 291 -12.16 11.80 -1.96
C PRO A 291 -11.90 12.22 -3.41
N ARG A 292 -12.65 13.18 -3.98
CA ARG A 292 -12.45 13.61 -5.39
C ARG A 292 -11.01 14.09 -5.62
N LEU A 293 -10.47 13.73 -6.78
CA LEU A 293 -9.09 14.04 -7.17
C LEU A 293 -8.92 15.45 -7.77
N SER A 294 -10.01 16.11 -8.18
CA SER A 294 -9.94 17.33 -9.01
C SER A 294 -9.75 18.63 -8.23
N ASP A 295 -9.09 19.57 -8.91
CA ASP A 295 -8.83 20.97 -8.57
C ASP A 295 -10.07 21.87 -8.85
N GLY A 296 -11.27 21.35 -8.56
CA GLY A 296 -12.55 22.01 -8.89
C GLY A 296 -13.62 21.82 -7.82
N THR A 297 -13.18 21.58 -6.59
CA THR A 297 -14.04 21.48 -5.40
C THR A 297 -13.80 22.71 -4.54
N SER A 298 -14.69 22.98 -3.56
CA SER A 298 -14.48 23.99 -2.51
C SER A 298 -13.20 23.79 -1.67
N TRP A 299 -12.37 22.81 -2.00
CA TRP A 299 -11.16 22.52 -1.28
C TRP A 299 -10.12 23.62 -1.41
N ASP A 300 -10.06 24.34 -2.53
CA ASP A 300 -9.07 25.42 -2.70
C ASP A 300 -9.34 26.57 -1.71
N GLU A 301 -10.60 26.73 -1.29
CA GLU A 301 -11.02 27.66 -0.24
C GLU A 301 -10.65 27.13 1.17
N TRP A 302 -10.83 25.83 1.42
CA TRP A 302 -10.61 25.23 2.74
C TRP A 302 -9.16 24.80 3.00
N ALA A 303 -8.37 24.51 1.96
CA ALA A 303 -7.01 24.01 2.10
C ALA A 303 -6.08 24.98 2.84
N PRO A 304 -6.13 26.31 2.62
CA PRO A 304 -5.36 27.27 3.40
C PRO A 304 -5.77 27.33 4.87
N ILE A 305 -7.03 27.02 5.19
CA ILE A 305 -7.61 27.08 6.54
C ILE A 305 -7.27 25.80 7.32
N LEU A 306 -7.29 24.64 6.66
CA LEU A 306 -6.98 23.32 7.25
C LEU A 306 -5.47 23.03 7.27
N ARG A 307 -4.69 24.04 7.64
CA ARG A 307 -3.22 24.03 7.68
C ARG A 307 -2.75 24.81 8.89
N VAL A 308 -1.65 24.35 9.50
CA VAL A 308 -0.94 25.15 10.51
C VAL A 308 -0.17 26.27 9.81
N HIS A 309 0.42 25.97 8.65
CA HIS A 309 0.97 26.95 7.72
C HIS A 309 1.09 26.32 6.32
N THR A 310 1.63 27.06 5.35
CA THR A 310 1.72 26.67 3.93
C THR A 310 2.18 25.23 3.68
N TYR A 311 3.09 24.69 4.49
CA TYR A 311 3.69 23.36 4.28
C TYR A 311 3.18 22.26 5.23
N ILE A 312 2.44 22.62 6.27
CA ILE A 312 1.98 21.65 7.29
C ILE A 312 0.45 21.63 7.30
N PRO A 313 -0.18 20.67 6.60
CA PRO A 313 -1.60 20.45 6.71
C PRO A 313 -1.97 19.97 8.11
N TYR A 314 -3.22 20.19 8.49
CA TYR A 314 -3.79 19.44 9.60
C TYR A 314 -3.70 17.95 9.28
N SER A 315 -3.34 17.13 10.27
CA SER A 315 -3.35 15.68 10.10
C SER A 315 -4.78 15.14 10.28
N MET A 316 -5.12 14.04 9.61
CA MET A 316 -6.40 13.35 9.81
C MET A 316 -6.64 13.10 11.31
N MET A 317 -5.65 12.57 12.02
CA MET A 317 -5.78 12.35 13.47
C MET A 317 -6.12 13.64 14.22
N GLY A 318 -5.49 14.76 13.87
CA GLY A 318 -5.77 16.06 14.45
C GLY A 318 -7.17 16.58 14.12
N GLU A 319 -7.60 16.49 12.85
CA GLU A 319 -8.93 16.93 12.41
C GLU A 319 -10.04 16.18 13.14
N TRP A 320 -9.94 14.85 13.24
CA TRP A 320 -10.91 14.04 13.97
C TRP A 320 -10.83 14.25 15.48
N ALA A 321 -9.65 14.54 16.03
CA ALA A 321 -9.50 14.90 17.45
C ALA A 321 -10.10 16.28 17.78
N ASN A 322 -10.07 17.23 16.83
CA ASN A 322 -10.69 18.54 16.98
C ASN A 322 -12.23 18.43 17.14
N LEU A 323 -12.85 17.44 16.51
CA LEU A 323 -14.26 17.07 16.75
C LEU A 323 -14.51 16.35 18.09
N GLY A 324 -13.45 15.94 18.78
CA GLY A 324 -13.47 15.23 20.06
C GLY A 324 -12.86 13.83 20.00
N LEU A 325 -12.36 13.37 21.16
CA LEU A 325 -11.73 12.04 21.29
C LEU A 325 -12.62 10.87 20.84
N PRO A 326 -13.95 10.86 21.08
CA PRO A 326 -14.82 9.81 20.56
C PRO A 326 -14.85 9.77 19.02
N ALA A 327 -14.81 10.93 18.36
CA ALA A 327 -14.80 11.01 16.90
C ALA A 327 -13.49 10.42 16.34
N LEU A 328 -12.34 10.75 16.95
CA LEU A 328 -11.05 10.11 16.62
C LEU A 328 -11.07 8.59 16.82
N PHE A 329 -11.61 8.11 17.94
CA PHE A 329 -11.74 6.67 18.20
C PHE A 329 -12.55 5.98 17.09
N ILE A 330 -13.72 6.54 16.74
CA ILE A 330 -14.60 6.01 15.68
C ILE A 330 -13.89 6.03 14.33
N ALA A 331 -13.18 7.11 14.00
CA ALA A 331 -12.45 7.22 12.74
C ALA A 331 -11.35 6.16 12.61
N MET A 332 -10.57 5.94 13.66
CA MET A 332 -9.51 4.93 13.69
C MET A 332 -10.06 3.50 13.68
N LEU A 333 -11.17 3.26 14.38
CA LEU A 333 -11.92 2.00 14.29
C LEU A 333 -12.41 1.75 12.86
N GLY A 334 -13.05 2.75 12.24
CA GLY A 334 -13.54 2.69 10.87
C GLY A 334 -12.42 2.42 9.86
N TRP A 335 -11.31 3.14 9.95
CA TRP A 335 -10.12 2.91 9.13
C TRP A 335 -9.60 1.48 9.24
N GLY A 336 -9.49 0.95 10.46
CA GLY A 336 -9.03 -0.41 10.71
C GLY A 336 -9.98 -1.46 10.13
N LEU A 337 -11.29 -1.28 10.30
CA LEU A 337 -12.31 -2.18 9.75
C LEU A 337 -12.33 -2.17 8.22
N VAL A 338 -12.24 -0.99 7.60
CA VAL A 338 -12.19 -0.86 6.13
C VAL A 338 -10.94 -1.52 5.57
N SER A 339 -9.77 -1.27 6.17
CA SER A 339 -8.50 -1.89 5.76
C SER A 339 -8.57 -3.42 5.83
N ARG A 340 -9.14 -3.96 6.92
CA ARG A 340 -9.37 -5.41 7.08
C ARG A 340 -10.30 -5.98 6.02
N ALA A 341 -11.42 -5.30 5.76
CA ALA A 341 -12.39 -5.72 4.76
C ALA A 341 -11.74 -5.75 3.37
N CYS A 342 -10.99 -4.70 3.01
CA CYS A 342 -10.31 -4.61 1.73
C CYS A 342 -9.30 -5.76 1.53
N ILE A 343 -8.46 -6.05 2.53
CA ILE A 343 -7.49 -7.16 2.47
C ILE A 343 -8.21 -8.51 2.38
N THR A 344 -9.24 -8.73 3.18
CA THR A 344 -9.97 -10.01 3.22
C THR A 344 -10.71 -10.28 1.92
N LEU A 345 -11.38 -9.26 1.37
CA LEU A 345 -12.16 -9.39 0.14
C LEU A 345 -11.28 -9.53 -1.10
N THR A 346 -10.14 -8.83 -1.17
CA THR A 346 -9.18 -9.02 -2.28
C THR A 346 -8.57 -10.41 -2.28
N ALA A 347 -8.34 -10.99 -1.10
CA ALA A 347 -7.81 -12.35 -0.96
C ALA A 347 -8.75 -13.47 -1.45
N LEU A 348 -10.05 -13.17 -1.65
CA LEU A 348 -10.99 -14.14 -2.25
C LEU A 348 -10.62 -14.47 -3.69
N ASP A 349 -9.88 -13.58 -4.35
CA ASP A 349 -9.43 -13.75 -5.72
C ASP A 349 -8.05 -14.41 -5.79
N ARG A 350 -8.04 -15.74 -5.97
CA ARG A 350 -6.81 -16.55 -5.97
C ARG A 350 -5.97 -16.47 -7.24
N SER A 351 -6.36 -15.64 -8.21
CA SER A 351 -5.58 -15.48 -9.45
C SER A 351 -4.35 -14.58 -9.24
N ALA A 352 -3.41 -14.57 -10.19
CA ALA A 352 -2.24 -13.67 -10.18
C ALA A 352 -2.62 -12.19 -10.00
N LEU A 353 -3.66 -11.72 -10.69
CA LEU A 353 -4.12 -10.34 -10.59
C LEU A 353 -4.79 -10.04 -9.24
N GLY A 354 -5.44 -11.03 -8.63
CA GLY A 354 -6.08 -10.89 -7.32
C GLY A 354 -5.04 -10.77 -6.21
N ARG A 355 -3.96 -11.56 -6.33
CA ARG A 355 -2.76 -11.44 -5.49
C ARG A 355 -2.10 -10.07 -5.63
N ALA A 356 -1.90 -9.59 -6.87
CA ALA A 356 -1.37 -8.26 -7.13
C ALA A 356 -2.25 -7.17 -6.49
N SER A 357 -3.58 -7.31 -6.59
CA SER A 357 -4.55 -6.40 -5.98
C SER A 357 -4.46 -6.41 -4.45
N MET A 358 -4.33 -7.58 -3.83
CA MET A 358 -4.15 -7.70 -2.38
C MET A 358 -2.85 -7.03 -1.90
N ILE A 359 -1.74 -7.22 -2.62
CA ILE A 359 -0.46 -6.55 -2.32
C ILE A 359 -0.61 -5.03 -2.45
N ALA A 360 -1.27 -4.56 -3.51
CA ALA A 360 -1.55 -3.14 -3.69
C ALA A 360 -2.38 -2.58 -2.53
N VAL A 361 -3.42 -3.28 -2.09
CA VAL A 361 -4.23 -2.88 -0.92
C VAL A 361 -3.40 -2.85 0.35
N VAL A 362 -2.54 -3.85 0.62
CA VAL A 362 -1.64 -3.84 1.79
C VAL A 362 -0.68 -2.64 1.74
N GLY A 363 -0.12 -2.34 0.56
CA GLY A 363 0.73 -1.17 0.35
C GLY A 363 -0.01 0.15 0.58
N LEU A 364 -1.25 0.27 0.09
CA LEU A 364 -2.10 1.43 0.31
C LEU A 364 -2.54 1.55 1.78
N CYS A 365 -2.76 0.44 2.49
CA CYS A 365 -2.98 0.45 3.94
C CYS A 365 -1.77 1.07 4.65
N ALA A 366 -0.55 0.62 4.32
CA ALA A 366 0.67 1.17 4.92
C ALA A 366 0.86 2.66 4.58
N LEU A 367 0.57 3.07 3.34
CA LEU A 367 0.64 4.48 2.93
C LEU A 367 -0.43 5.33 3.63
N SER A 368 -1.66 4.84 3.72
CA SER A 368 -2.76 5.56 4.40
C SER A 368 -2.52 5.67 5.91
N ALA A 369 -1.88 4.67 6.53
CA ALA A 369 -1.43 4.75 7.90
C ALA A 369 -0.42 5.90 8.09
N LEU A 370 0.59 6.00 7.23
CA LEU A 370 1.52 7.13 7.24
C LEU A 370 0.83 8.47 6.94
N TYR A 371 -0.17 8.48 6.05
CA TYR A 371 -0.87 9.71 5.70
C TYR A 371 -1.79 10.18 6.83
N SER A 372 -2.40 9.25 7.57
CA SER A 372 -3.30 9.58 8.69
C SER A 372 -2.61 10.42 9.77
N THR A 373 -1.29 10.32 9.88
CA THR A 373 -0.49 10.96 10.91
C THR A 373 0.07 12.33 10.49
N GLN A 374 0.25 12.57 9.18
CA GLN A 374 0.96 13.75 8.67
C GLN A 374 0.19 14.55 7.60
N TYR A 375 -0.90 14.01 7.07
CA TYR A 375 -1.71 14.63 6.02
C TYR A 375 -3.17 14.67 6.42
N ASN A 376 -3.91 15.59 5.79
CA ASN A 376 -5.33 15.82 6.06
C ASN A 376 -6.21 14.60 5.76
N THR A 377 -7.42 14.63 6.32
CA THR A 377 -8.44 13.60 6.12
C THR A 377 -8.70 13.32 4.64
N ARG A 378 -8.66 14.37 3.80
CA ARG A 378 -8.90 14.26 2.34
C ARG A 378 -7.90 13.35 1.66
N SER A 379 -6.62 13.52 1.98
CA SER A 379 -5.54 12.73 1.41
C SER A 379 -5.66 11.26 1.80
N VAL A 380 -6.08 10.98 3.03
CA VAL A 380 -6.31 9.60 3.51
C VAL A 380 -7.53 8.99 2.84
N ASN A 381 -8.64 9.74 2.72
CA ASN A 381 -9.86 9.27 2.08
C ASN A 381 -9.67 8.95 0.61
N ARG A 382 -8.81 9.68 -0.11
CA ARG A 382 -8.40 9.33 -1.49
C ARG A 382 -7.74 7.95 -1.54
N LEU A 383 -6.81 7.66 -0.63
CA LEU A 383 -6.15 6.35 -0.55
C LEU A 383 -7.14 5.24 -0.20
N ILE A 384 -8.03 5.46 0.78
CA ILE A 384 -9.10 4.53 1.15
C ILE A 384 -10.02 4.27 -0.05
N THR A 385 -10.39 5.31 -0.80
CA THR A 385 -11.25 5.18 -1.99
C THR A 385 -10.58 4.31 -3.05
N ILE A 386 -9.28 4.52 -3.32
CA ILE A 386 -8.53 3.67 -4.25
C ILE A 386 -8.46 2.22 -3.75
N MET A 387 -8.24 2.00 -2.45
CA MET A 387 -8.27 0.66 -1.85
C MET A 387 -9.62 -0.04 -2.09
N ILE A 388 -10.72 0.66 -1.80
CA ILE A 388 -12.08 0.13 -1.98
C ILE A 388 -12.34 -0.21 -3.46
N LEU A 389 -11.95 0.66 -4.39
CA LEU A 389 -12.12 0.41 -5.83
C LEU A 389 -11.36 -0.84 -6.28
N ILE A 390 -10.09 -0.98 -5.88
CA ILE A 390 -9.28 -2.19 -6.17
C ILE A 390 -9.95 -3.43 -5.56
N THR A 391 -10.47 -3.32 -4.34
CA THR A 391 -11.19 -4.40 -3.68
C THR A 391 -12.45 -4.81 -4.43
N ILE A 392 -13.28 -3.85 -4.85
CA ILE A 392 -14.50 -4.13 -5.62
C ILE A 392 -14.15 -4.84 -6.93
N MET A 393 -13.14 -4.35 -7.66
CA MET A 393 -12.69 -4.98 -8.91
C MET A 393 -12.24 -6.43 -8.71
N ALA A 394 -11.40 -6.69 -7.69
CA ALA A 394 -10.96 -8.05 -7.36
C ALA A 394 -12.13 -8.94 -6.93
N PHE A 395 -13.05 -8.41 -6.13
CA PHE A 395 -14.22 -9.14 -5.65
C PHE A 395 -15.16 -9.55 -6.79
N VAL A 396 -15.53 -8.60 -7.67
CA VAL A 396 -16.38 -8.84 -8.83
C VAL A 396 -15.75 -9.90 -9.73
N ARG A 397 -14.45 -9.77 -10.01
CA ARG A 397 -13.74 -10.75 -10.84
C ARG A 397 -13.73 -12.15 -10.22
N ALA A 398 -13.50 -12.26 -8.92
CA ALA A 398 -13.61 -13.53 -8.21
C ALA A 398 -15.03 -14.12 -8.22
N ALA A 399 -16.07 -13.28 -8.17
CA ALA A 399 -17.45 -13.72 -8.27
C ALA A 399 -17.77 -14.28 -9.67
N VAL A 400 -17.41 -13.53 -10.72
CA VAL A 400 -17.59 -13.94 -12.13
C VAL A 400 -16.85 -15.24 -12.43
N ALA A 401 -15.58 -15.35 -12.02
CA ALA A 401 -14.79 -16.56 -12.23
C ALA A 401 -15.37 -17.80 -11.52
N ARG A 402 -16.01 -17.62 -10.35
CA ARG A 402 -16.71 -18.71 -9.64
C ARG A 402 -17.95 -19.16 -10.41
N GLN A 403 -18.77 -18.22 -10.89
CA GLN A 403 -19.98 -18.53 -11.65
C GLN A 403 -19.69 -19.35 -12.91
N PHE A 404 -18.65 -18.98 -13.68
CA PHE A 404 -18.24 -19.75 -14.86
C PHE A 404 -17.80 -21.18 -14.51
N ARG A 405 -17.07 -21.38 -13.41
CA ARG A 405 -16.65 -22.71 -12.97
C ARG A 405 -17.84 -23.60 -12.59
N TYR A 406 -18.85 -23.04 -11.91
CA TYR A 406 -20.07 -23.79 -11.58
C TYR A 406 -20.87 -24.17 -12.84
N SER A 407 -20.98 -23.28 -13.82
CA SER A 407 -21.66 -23.56 -15.09
C SER A 407 -20.97 -24.70 -15.85
N THR A 408 -19.63 -24.68 -15.94
CA THR A 408 -18.88 -25.75 -16.61
C THR A 408 -18.96 -27.07 -15.85
N ALA A 409 -18.84 -27.06 -14.51
CA ALA A 409 -18.94 -28.26 -13.70
C ALA A 409 -20.33 -28.93 -13.83
N GLY A 410 -21.41 -28.14 -13.84
CA GLY A 410 -22.77 -28.65 -14.05
C GLY A 410 -22.98 -29.23 -15.45
N LYS A 411 -22.40 -28.63 -16.50
CA LYS A 411 -22.43 -29.21 -17.85
C LYS A 411 -21.70 -30.55 -17.92
N VAL A 412 -20.53 -30.66 -17.26
CA VAL A 412 -19.76 -31.91 -17.22
C VAL A 412 -20.49 -33.01 -16.46
N SER A 413 -21.15 -32.69 -15.33
CA SER A 413 -21.95 -33.69 -14.59
C SER A 413 -23.16 -34.17 -15.40
N ASN A 414 -23.84 -33.28 -16.13
CA ASN A 414 -24.99 -33.63 -16.98
C ASN A 414 -24.58 -34.46 -18.21
N LEU A 415 -23.43 -34.18 -18.81
CA LEU A 415 -22.88 -35.02 -19.87
C LEU A 415 -22.54 -36.43 -19.34
N ARG A 416 -21.93 -36.51 -18.15
CA ARG A 416 -21.58 -37.81 -17.54
C ARG A 416 -22.81 -38.63 -17.17
N SER A 417 -23.87 -38.00 -16.66
CA SER A 417 -25.14 -38.70 -16.39
C SER A 417 -25.81 -39.19 -17.69
N SER A 418 -25.79 -38.37 -18.74
CA SER A 418 -26.33 -38.75 -20.06
C SER A 418 -25.59 -39.94 -20.68
N VAL A 419 -24.24 -39.97 -20.57
CA VAL A 419 -23.43 -41.11 -21.02
C VAL A 419 -23.72 -42.37 -20.19
N SER A 420 -23.83 -42.26 -18.86
CA SER A 420 -24.18 -43.43 -18.02
C SER A 420 -25.58 -43.98 -18.31
N GLN A 421 -26.54 -43.12 -18.70
CA GLN A 421 -27.87 -43.58 -19.12
C GLN A 421 -27.85 -44.28 -20.48
N LEU A 422 -26.93 -43.89 -21.37
CA LEU A 422 -26.71 -44.59 -22.64
C LEU A 422 -26.06 -45.97 -22.43
N GLU A 423 -25.12 -46.10 -21.48
CA GLU A 423 -24.48 -47.38 -21.15
C GLU A 423 -25.40 -48.36 -20.39
N HIS A 424 -26.39 -47.87 -19.65
CA HIS A 424 -27.38 -48.71 -18.94
C HIS A 424 -28.66 -48.96 -19.73
N ARG A 425 -28.73 -48.53 -21.01
CA ARG A 425 -29.83 -48.94 -21.87
C ARG A 425 -29.66 -50.44 -22.14
N PRO A 426 -30.57 -51.31 -21.68
CA PRO A 426 -30.48 -52.74 -22.00
C PRO A 426 -30.42 -52.87 -23.52
N PRO A 427 -29.59 -53.79 -24.05
CA PRO A 427 -29.50 -53.98 -25.49
C PRO A 427 -30.91 -54.15 -26.03
N SER A 428 -31.30 -53.29 -26.98
CA SER A 428 -32.58 -53.42 -27.66
C SER A 428 -32.71 -54.87 -28.12
N PRO A 429 -33.85 -55.54 -27.90
CA PRO A 429 -34.05 -56.88 -28.41
C PRO A 429 -33.74 -56.85 -29.90
N VAL A 430 -32.72 -57.62 -30.27
CA VAL A 430 -32.29 -57.76 -31.66
C VAL A 430 -33.44 -58.42 -32.38
N ASP A 431 -34.21 -57.64 -33.13
CA ASP A 431 -35.18 -58.18 -34.08
C ASP A 431 -34.40 -59.04 -35.08
N SER A 432 -34.54 -60.35 -34.93
CA SER A 432 -33.80 -61.40 -35.62
C SER A 432 -34.19 -61.59 -37.08
N SER A 433 -34.68 -60.54 -37.75
CA SER A 433 -35.17 -60.62 -39.13
C SER A 433 -34.57 -59.54 -40.05
N SER A 434 -33.26 -59.61 -40.28
CA SER A 434 -32.72 -59.13 -41.57
C SER A 434 -31.42 -59.85 -41.92
N HIS A 435 -31.55 -60.86 -42.77
CA HIS A 435 -30.46 -61.26 -43.65
C HIS A 435 -30.07 -60.05 -44.50
N SER A 436 -28.83 -59.60 -44.41
CA SER A 436 -28.23 -58.73 -45.42
C SER A 436 -26.74 -59.01 -45.57
N PRO A 437 -26.21 -58.87 -46.79
CA PRO A 437 -25.07 -59.62 -47.27
C PRO A 437 -23.75 -58.97 -46.91
N THR A 438 -22.77 -59.85 -46.72
CA THR A 438 -21.35 -59.62 -46.48
C THR A 438 -20.78 -58.58 -47.44
N ARG A 439 -20.57 -57.35 -46.96
CA ARG A 439 -19.81 -56.33 -47.68
C ARG A 439 -18.34 -56.43 -47.24
N GLN A 440 -17.52 -57.04 -48.10
CA GLN A 440 -16.05 -57.01 -47.97
C GLN A 440 -15.57 -55.56 -47.90
N VAL A 441 -14.95 -55.19 -46.79
CA VAL A 441 -14.26 -53.91 -46.63
C VAL A 441 -12.81 -54.12 -47.06
N SER A 442 -12.43 -53.46 -48.15
CA SER A 442 -11.06 -53.41 -48.65
C SER A 442 -10.15 -52.64 -47.68
N PRO A 443 -8.86 -53.02 -47.54
CA PRO A 443 -7.92 -52.33 -46.67
C PRO A 443 -7.60 -50.91 -47.17
N PRO A 444 -7.34 -49.96 -46.26
CA PRO A 444 -7.02 -48.58 -46.62
C PRO A 444 -5.64 -48.47 -47.30
N PRO A 445 -5.48 -47.55 -48.26
CA PRO A 445 -4.20 -47.34 -48.94
C PRO A 445 -3.17 -46.70 -48.01
N LEU A 446 -1.92 -47.20 -48.11
CA LEU A 446 -0.76 -46.67 -47.40
C LEU A 446 -0.43 -45.23 -47.86
N PRO A 447 0.06 -44.36 -46.96
CA PRO A 447 0.44 -43.00 -47.31
C PRO A 447 1.70 -42.98 -48.22
N PRO A 448 1.78 -42.03 -49.16
CA PRO A 448 2.94 -41.87 -50.03
C PRO A 448 4.15 -41.37 -49.22
N LYS A 449 5.31 -41.99 -49.43
CA LYS A 449 6.61 -41.49 -48.97
C LYS A 449 6.98 -40.29 -49.84
N GLY A 450 7.09 -39.12 -49.21
CA GLY A 450 7.70 -37.91 -49.75
C GLY A 450 8.70 -37.37 -48.75
#